data_AF-A0A9X2Y102-F1
#
_entry.id   AF-A0A9X2Y102-F1
#
_cell.length_a   1.000
_cell.length_b   1.000
_cell.length_c   1.000
_cell.angle_alpha   90.00
_cell.angle_beta   90.00
_cell.angle_gamma   90.00
#
_symmetry.space_group_name_H-M   'P 1'
#
loop_
_entity.id
_entity.type
_entity.pdbx_description
1 polymer ?
#
loop_
_entity_poly.entity_id
_entity_poly.type
_entity_poly.pdbx_seq_one_letter_code
_entity_poly.pdbx_strand_id
1 'polypeptide(L)' 'MKYLFSTLLTIGSLCTFAQNNVAVNKQLRYKEYHVSVNGSDSNDGSLASPLKTITAASNLAMPGDLVTVHAGI' A
#
# COMPACT_ATOMS: atom_id res chain seq x y z
N MET A 1 27.25 -40.28 26.07
CA MET A 1 25.98 -40.16 25.31
C MET A 1 24.90 -39.35 26.05
N LYS A 2 25.23 -38.29 26.81
CA LYS A 2 24.24 -37.50 27.58
C LYS A 2 23.92 -36.11 27.00
N TYR A 3 24.76 -35.61 26.09
CA TYR A 3 24.64 -34.24 25.54
C TYR A 3 24.01 -34.18 24.14
N LEU A 4 23.76 -35.33 23.50
CA LEU A 4 23.21 -35.41 22.14
C LEU A 4 21.70 -35.06 22.10
N PHE A 5 20.97 -35.32 23.18
CA PHE A 5 19.54 -35.00 23.27
C PHE A 5 19.27 -33.55 23.70
N SER A 6 20.22 -32.91 24.39
CA SER A 6 20.08 -31.54 24.91
C SER A 6 20.23 -30.47 23.82
N THR A 7 21.02 -30.74 22.78
CA THR A 7 21.20 -29.81 21.65
C THR A 7 19.99 -29.78 20.71
N LEU A 8 19.20 -30.85 20.67
CA LEU A 8 17.96 -30.92 19.88
C LEU A 8 16.83 -30.07 20.50
N LEU A 9 16.80 -29.97 21.83
CA LEU A 9 15.80 -29.21 22.58
C LEU A 9 15.99 -27.68 22.44
N THR A 10 17.24 -27.22 22.30
CA THR A 10 17.56 -25.79 22.14
C THR A 10 17.28 -25.26 20.74
N ILE A 11 17.30 -26.12 19.71
CA ILE A 11 16.95 -25.73 18.33
C ILE A 11 15.45 -25.38 18.24
N GLY A 12 14.58 -26.07 18.98
CA GLY A 12 13.15 -25.74 19.06
C GLY A 12 12.85 -24.38 19.72
N SER A 13 13.75 -23.87 20.55
CA SER A 13 13.61 -22.58 21.23
C SER A 13 14.03 -21.39 20.35
N LEU A 14 14.79 -21.62 19.27
CA LEU A 14 15.12 -20.58 18.28
C LEU A 14 13.93 -20.28 17.34
N CYS A 15 12.98 -21.20 17.19
CA CYS A 15 11.82 -21.04 16.31
C CYS A 15 10.74 -20.09 16.87
N THR A 16 10.77 -19.75 18.17
CA THR A 16 9.62 -19.12 18.85
C THR A 16 9.69 -17.58 18.93
N PHE A 17 10.66 -16.93 18.27
CA PHE A 17 10.80 -15.46 18.30
C PHE A 17 10.36 -14.72 17.02
N ALA A 18 9.75 -15.38 16.03
CA ALA A 18 9.56 -14.77 14.71
C ALA A 18 8.12 -14.46 14.25
N GLN A 19 7.09 -14.57 15.10
CA GLN A 19 5.73 -14.16 14.72
C GLN A 19 5.04 -13.36 15.83
N ASN A 20 5.61 -12.19 16.14
CA ASN A 20 4.88 -11.10 16.78
C ASN A 20 3.83 -10.58 15.77
N ASN A 21 2.63 -11.13 15.84
CA ASN A 21 1.46 -10.62 15.12
C ASN A 21 1.05 -9.27 15.71
N VAL A 22 1.80 -8.23 15.38
CA VAL A 22 1.36 -6.85 15.53
C VAL A 22 0.47 -6.58 14.31
N ALA A 23 -0.80 -6.97 14.40
CA ALA A 23 -1.85 -6.52 13.51
C ALA A 23 -2.11 -5.02 13.75
N VAL A 24 -1.11 -4.19 13.48
CA VAL A 24 -1.24 -2.74 13.45
C VAL A 24 -1.14 -2.33 11.99
N ASN A 25 -2.15 -1.57 11.56
CA ASN A 25 -2.43 -1.11 10.20
C ASN A 25 -3.29 -2.06 9.37
N LYS A 26 -4.61 -2.02 9.62
CA LYS A 26 -5.56 -1.92 8.51
C LYS A 26 -5.22 -0.62 7.77
N GLN A 27 -4.19 -0.66 6.91
CA GLN A 27 -3.88 0.43 6.01
C GLN A 27 -5.15 0.66 5.22
N LEU A 28 -5.83 1.79 5.46
CA LEU A 28 -6.93 2.21 4.60
C LEU A 28 -6.32 2.30 3.21
N ARG A 29 -6.66 1.33 2.34
CA ARG A 29 -6.22 1.28 0.95
C ARG A 29 -7.07 2.30 0.22
N TYR A 30 -6.77 3.58 0.43
CA TYR A 30 -7.33 4.63 -0.38
C TYR A 30 -6.65 4.59 -1.75
N LYS A 31 -7.42 4.85 -2.80
CA LYS A 31 -6.87 5.02 -4.13
C LYS A 31 -6.50 6.48 -4.32
N GLU A 32 -5.32 6.72 -4.86
CA GLU A 32 -4.87 8.05 -5.23
C GLU A 32 -5.10 8.27 -6.73
N TYR A 33 -5.74 9.39 -7.07
CA TYR A 33 -5.99 9.83 -8.43
C TYR A 33 -5.19 11.10 -8.71
N HIS A 34 -4.42 11.10 -9.80
CA HIS A 34 -3.60 12.23 -10.22
C HIS A 34 -4.30 12.99 -11.34
N VAL A 35 -4.31 14.32 -11.23
CA VAL A 35 -4.83 15.23 -12.25
C VAL A 35 -3.71 16.15 -12.73
N SER A 36 -3.56 16.30 -14.05
CA SER A 36 -2.56 17.15 -14.67
C SER A 36 -3.12 17.79 -15.94
N VAL A 37 -2.70 19.03 -16.22
CA VAL A 37 -3.11 19.78 -17.42
C VAL A 37 -2.77 19.04 -18.73
N ASN A 38 -1.67 18.28 -18.72
CA ASN A 38 -1.19 17.48 -19.85
C ASN A 38 -1.76 16.05 -19.87
N GLY A 39 -2.66 15.70 -18.94
CA GLY A 39 -3.28 14.38 -18.85
C GLY A 39 -4.43 14.17 -19.85
N SER A 40 -5.14 13.05 -19.70
CA SER A 40 -6.34 12.70 -20.46
C SER A 40 -7.39 12.06 -19.55
N ASP A 41 -8.66 12.41 -19.72
CA ASP A 41 -9.77 11.80 -18.95
C ASP A 41 -10.05 10.34 -19.33
N SER A 42 -9.41 9.84 -20.39
CA SER A 42 -9.39 8.42 -20.73
C SER A 42 -8.37 7.60 -19.93
N ASN A 43 -7.50 8.26 -19.16
CA ASN A 43 -6.47 7.60 -18.37
C ASN A 43 -7.06 6.99 -17.09
N ASP A 44 -6.29 6.12 -16.43
CA ASP A 44 -6.71 5.47 -15.18
C ASP A 44 -6.56 6.34 -13.93
N GLY A 45 -5.89 7.50 -14.06
CA GLY A 45 -5.61 8.44 -12.99
C GLY A 45 -4.45 8.04 -12.09
N SER A 46 -3.58 7.13 -12.54
CA SER A 46 -2.31 6.85 -11.86
C SER A 46 -1.31 8.01 -12.02
N LEU A 47 -0.23 8.01 -11.23
CA LEU A 47 0.90 8.94 -11.40
C LEU A 47 1.47 8.95 -12.82
N ALA A 48 1.56 7.77 -13.45
CA ALA A 48 2.11 7.60 -14.79
C ALA A 48 1.14 8.09 -15.89
N SER A 49 -0.16 7.96 -15.64
CA SER A 49 -1.22 8.32 -16.57
C SER A 49 -2.28 9.16 -15.85
N PRO A 50 -2.01 10.45 -15.57
CA PRO A 50 -2.93 11.32 -14.84
C PRO A 50 -4.15 11.67 -15.69
N LEU A 51 -5.27 11.93 -15.01
CA LEU A 51 -6.49 12.48 -15.59
C LEU A 51 -6.28 13.95 -15.99
N LYS A 52 -7.12 14.47 -16.89
CA LYS A 52 -7.02 15.87 -17.32
C LYS A 52 -7.84 16.80 -16.42
N THR A 53 -9.02 16.35 -16.00
CA THR A 53 -9.98 17.18 -15.27
C THR A 53 -10.24 16.64 -13.87
N ILE A 54 -10.56 17.57 -12.96
CA ILE A 54 -10.95 17.24 -11.58
C ILE A 54 -12.28 16.48 -11.59
N THR A 55 -13.20 16.80 -12.51
CA THR A 55 -14.48 16.11 -12.66
C THR A 55 -14.31 14.63 -12.97
N ALA A 56 -13.39 14.27 -13.88
CA ALA A 56 -13.11 12.88 -14.19
C ALA A 56 -12.60 12.13 -12.95
N ALA A 57 -11.69 12.73 -12.18
CA ALA A 57 -11.21 12.15 -10.92
C ALA A 57 -12.34 12.01 -9.88
N SER A 58 -13.19 13.03 -9.73
CA SER A 58 -14.32 13.02 -8.80
C SER A 58 -15.36 11.96 -9.13
N ASN A 59 -15.55 11.62 -10.40
CA ASN A 59 -16.47 10.56 -10.82
C ASN A 59 -15.94 9.15 -10.49
N LEU A 60 -14.61 9.00 -10.41
CA LEU A 60 -13.94 7.73 -10.11
C LEU A 60 -13.65 7.54 -8.61
N ALA A 61 -13.51 8.64 -7.88
CA ALA A 61 -13.17 8.64 -6.47
C ALA A 61 -14.31 8.08 -5.61
N MET A 62 -13.97 7.15 -4.73
CA MET A 62 -14.83 6.66 -3.67
C MET A 62 -14.54 7.38 -2.34
N PRO A 63 -15.46 7.34 -1.36
CA PRO A 63 -15.19 7.91 -0.05
C PRO A 63 -13.90 7.37 0.57
N GLY A 64 -12.99 8.29 0.91
CA GLY A 64 -11.68 7.96 1.46
C GLY A 64 -10.53 8.00 0.44
N ASP A 65 -10.82 8.08 -0.86
CA ASP A 65 -9.82 8.28 -1.92
C ASP A 65 -9.22 9.69 -1.88
N LEU A 66 -8.04 9.82 -2.48
CA LEU A 66 -7.27 11.07 -2.52
C LEU A 66 -7.11 11.53 -3.97
N VAL A 67 -7.38 12.81 -4.24
CA VAL A 67 -7.20 13.41 -5.56
C VAL A 67 -6.07 14.44 -5.48
N THR A 68 -4.94 14.15 -6.13
CA THR A 68 -3.75 15.00 -6.20
C THR A 68 -3.77 15.78 -7.52
N VAL A 69 -3.85 17.10 -7.44
CA VAL A 69 -3.79 17.97 -8.62
C VAL A 69 -2.38 18.52 -8.76
N HIS A 70 -1.73 18.23 -9.87
CA HIS A 70 -0.42 18.78 -10.20
C HIS A 70 -0.57 20.25 -10.64
N ALA A 71 0.40 21.09 -10.28
CA ALA A 71 0.42 22.48 -10.68
C ALA A 71 0.39 22.61 -12.21
N GLY A 72 -0.37 23.60 -12.68
CA GLY A 72 -0.51 23.96 -14.09
C GLY A 72 -0.10 25.41 -14.33
N ILE A 73 0.15 25.74 -15.60
CA ILE A 73 0.41 27.10 -16.10
C ILE A 73 -0.85 27.72 -16.69
#